data_AF-A0A918QW68-F1
#
_entry.id   AF-A0A918QW68-F1
#
_cell.length_a   1.000
_cell.length_b   1.000
_cell.length_c   1.000
_cell.angle_alpha   90.00
_cell.angle_beta   90.00
_cell.angle_gamma   90.00
#
_symmetry.space_group_name_H-M   'P 1'
#
loop_
_entity.id
_entity.type
_entity.pdbx_description
1 polymer ?
#
loop_
_entity_poly.entity_id
_entity_poly.type
_entity_poly.pdbx_seq_one_letter_code
_entity_poly.pdbx_strand_id
1 'polypeptide(L)' 'MMDRLIVSHQTLTSFTHNLPENQFIRVHKSFIVSIDKIELIEGNRIHISNHKIPIGKMYKLNVNRLLK' A
#
# COMPACT_ATOMS: atom_id res chain seq x y z
N MET A 1 9.83 -18.36 -3.91
CA MET A 1 10.08 -17.52 -2.71
C MET A 1 8.79 -17.61 -1.88
N MET A 2 8.81 -18.23 -0.70
CA MET A 2 7.59 -18.45 0.09
C MET A 2 7.04 -17.14 0.67
N ASP A 3 5.73 -16.97 0.64
CA ASP A 3 5.03 -15.90 1.36
C ASP A 3 5.34 -15.99 2.85
N ARG A 4 5.90 -14.91 3.42
CA ARG A 4 6.23 -14.81 4.84
C ARG A 4 5.38 -13.71 5.47
N LEU A 5 4.50 -14.10 6.38
CA LEU A 5 3.72 -13.18 7.19
C LEU A 5 4.46 -12.88 8.50
N ILE A 6 4.66 -11.60 8.81
CA ILE A 6 5.26 -11.13 10.06
C ILE A 6 4.21 -10.31 10.81
N VAL A 7 4.05 -10.59 12.10
CA VAL A 7 3.14 -9.85 12.99
C VAL A 7 3.97 -8.90 13.86
N SER A 8 3.49 -7.67 14.05
CA SER A 8 4.13 -6.64 14.86
C SER A 8 3.09 -5.93 15.73
N HIS A 9 3.51 -5.46 16.92
CA HIS A 9 2.69 -4.64 17.82
C HIS A 9 2.64 -3.15 17.42
N GLN A 10 3.26 -2.76 16.31
CA GLN A 10 3.26 -1.38 15.83
C GLN A 10 1.97 -1.00 15.11
N THR A 11 1.63 0.29 15.19
CA THR A 11 0.46 0.84 14.48
C THR A 11 0.82 1.18 13.03
N LEU A 12 -0.20 1.19 12.16
CA LEU A 12 -0.02 1.60 10.77
C LEU A 12 0.49 3.05 10.64
N THR A 13 0.08 3.92 11.55
CA THR A 13 0.56 5.31 11.59
C THR A 13 2.04 5.37 11.93
N SER A 14 2.52 4.54 12.87
CA SER A 14 3.96 4.42 13.16
C SER A 14 4.74 3.96 11.92
N PHE A 15 4.25 2.95 11.21
CA PHE A 15 4.88 2.52 9.95
C PHE A 15 4.89 3.62 8.89
N THR A 16 3.82 4.40 8.78
CA THR A 16 3.75 5.50 7.79
C THR A 16 4.88 6.53 8.01
N HIS A 17 5.24 6.82 9.26
CA HIS A 17 6.30 7.78 9.57
C HIS A 17 7.72 7.19 9.47
N ASN A 18 7.88 5.88 9.70
CA ASN A 18 9.19 5.23 9.72
C ASN A 18 9.61 4.67 8.35
N LEU A 19 8.65 4.42 7.45
CA LEU A 19 8.93 3.88 6.13
C LEU A 19 9.28 5.02 5.15
N PRO A 20 10.23 4.80 4.21
CA PRO A 20 10.55 5.78 3.19
C PRO A 20 9.34 6.13 2.32
N GLU A 21 8.93 7.40 2.32
CA GLU A 21 7.74 7.88 1.57
C GLU A 21 7.85 7.71 0.05
N ASN A 22 9.08 7.59 -0.47
CA ASN A 22 9.35 7.33 -1.88
C ASN A 22 9.21 5.86 -2.28
N GLN A 23 9.12 4.94 -1.31
CA GLN A 23 9.01 3.50 -1.54
C GLN A 23 7.67 2.94 -1.04
N PHE A 24 7.05 3.58 -0.05
CA PHE A 24 5.81 3.10 0.56
C PHE A 24 4.72 4.16 0.48
N ILE A 25 3.49 3.69 0.23
CA ILE A 25 2.31 4.56 0.15
C ILE A 25 1.17 3.97 0.95
N ARG A 26 0.50 4.83 1.73
CA ARG A 26 -0.73 4.47 2.43
C ARG A 26 -1.94 4.62 1.50
N VAL A 27 -2.66 3.52 1.30
CA VAL A 27 -3.73 3.40 0.30
C VAL A 27 -5.10 3.17 0.94
N HIS A 28 -5.14 2.83 2.22
CA HIS A 28 -6.34 2.66 3.01
C HIS A 28 -6.06 2.97 4.49
N LYS A 29 -7.11 3.08 5.32
CA LYS A 29 -6.93 3.23 6.78
C LYS A 29 -6.18 2.05 7.40
N SER A 30 -6.24 0.88 6.77
CA SER A 30 -5.67 -0.40 7.24
C SER A 30 -4.52 -0.92 6.36
N PHE A 31 -4.13 -0.23 5.28
CA PHE A 31 -3.12 -0.75 4.35
C PHE A 31 -2.09 0.30 3.94
N ILE A 32 -0.82 -0.12 3.99
CA ILE A 32 0.35 0.50 3.37
C ILE A 32 0.91 -0.52 2.39
N VAL A 33 1.29 -0.07 1.20
CA VAL A 33 1.85 -0.94 0.15
C VAL A 33 3.20 -0.40 -0.32
N SER A 34 4.05 -1.31 -0.79
CA SER A 34 5.30 -0.95 -1.47
C SER A 34 5.01 -0.56 -2.91
N ILE A 35 5.53 0.57 -3.35
CA ILE A 35 5.28 1.14 -4.68
C ILE A 35 5.88 0.25 -5.77
N ASP A 36 7.09 -0.28 -5.54
CA ASP A 36 7.81 -1.16 -6.48
C ASP A 36 7.15 -2.53 -6.71
N LYS A 37 6.20 -2.92 -5.84
CA LYS A 37 5.47 -4.20 -5.94
C LYS A 37 4.10 -4.06 -6.57
N ILE A 38 3.68 -2.86 -6.94
CA ILE A 38 2.39 -2.65 -7.60
C ILE A 38 2.47 -3.18 -9.03
N GLU A 39 1.66 -4.19 -9.34
CA GLU A 39 1.58 -4.78 -10.69
C GLU A 39 0.52 -4.09 -11.54
N LEU A 40 -0.65 -3.80 -10.95
CA LEU A 40 -1.77 -3.16 -11.63
C LEU A 40 -2.61 -2.34 -10.64
N ILE A 41 -3.13 -1.21 -11.10
CA ILE A 41 -4.16 -0.44 -10.40
C ILE A 41 -5.43 -0.48 -11.25
N GLU A 42 -6.45 -1.20 -10.77
CA GLU A 42 -7.73 -1.39 -11.46
C GLU A 42 -8.86 -0.75 -10.64
N GLY A 43 -9.40 0.36 -11.14
CA GLY A 43 -10.48 1.09 -10.48
C GLY A 43 -10.10 1.63 -9.10
N ASN A 44 -10.59 0.99 -8.03
CA ASN A 44 -10.28 1.33 -6.63
C ASN A 44 -9.51 0.19 -5.93
N ARG A 45 -8.75 -0.63 -6.67
CA ARG A 45 -7.96 -1.73 -6.13
C ARG A 45 -6.54 -1.72 -6.68
N ILE A 46 -5.59 -2.14 -5.86
CA ILE A 46 -4.19 -2.35 -6.21
C ILE A 46 -3.93 -3.85 -6.19
N HIS A 47 -3.32 -4.35 -7.25
CA HIS A 47 -2.94 -5.74 -7.40
C HIS A 47 -1.44 -5.88 -7.11
N ILE A 48 -1.12 -6.75 -6.17
CA ILE A 48 0.25 -7.08 -5.76
C ILE A 48 0.31 -8.60 -5.66
N SER A 49 0.91 -9.25 -6.65
CA SER A 49 0.94 -10.69 -6.79
C SER A 49 -0.46 -11.30 -6.63
N ASN A 50 -0.68 -12.19 -5.67
CA ASN A 50 -2.00 -12.79 -5.43
C ASN A 50 -2.95 -11.96 -4.55
N HIS A 51 -2.58 -10.74 -4.18
CA HIS A 51 -3.35 -9.89 -3.27
C HIS A 51 -4.03 -8.72 -3.99
N LYS A 52 -5.28 -8.45 -3.60
CA LYS A 52 -6.06 -7.29 -4.04
C LYS A 52 -6.30 -6.36 -2.87
N ILE A 53 -5.60 -5.22 -2.84
CA ILE A 53 -5.70 -4.23 -1.77
C ILE A 53 -6.72 -3.15 -2.15
N PRO A 54 -7.74 -2.87 -1.32
CA PRO A 54 -8.70 -1.81 -1.59
C PRO A 54 -8.10 -0.42 -1.35
N ILE A 55 -8.47 0.53 -2.20
CA ILE A 55 -8.11 1.95 -2.07
C ILE A 55 -9.24 2.69 -1.35
N GLY A 56 -8.92 3.32 -0.22
CA GLY A 56 -9.86 4.15 0.52
C GLY A 56 -10.11 5.48 -0.20
N LYS A 57 -11.34 5.98 -0.15
CA LYS A 57 -11.74 7.23 -0.82
C LYS A 57 -10.82 8.42 -0.48
N MET A 58 -10.44 8.57 0.79
CA MET A 58 -9.53 9.62 1.25
C MET A 58 -8.09 9.47 0.71
N TYR A 59 -7.67 8.24 0.38
CA TYR A 59 -6.31 7.93 -0.06
C TYR A 59 -6.18 7.84 -1.58
N LYS A 60 -7.29 7.94 -2.33
CA LYS A 60 -7.31 7.87 -3.79
C LYS A 60 -6.42 8.94 -4.44
N LEU A 61 -6.40 10.14 -3.87
CA LEU A 61 -5.52 11.23 -4.32
C LEU A 61 -4.04 10.85 -4.23
N ASN A 62 -3.63 10.14 -3.18
CA ASN A 62 -2.24 9.70 -3.02
C ASN A 62 -1.87 8.69 -4.10
N VAL A 63 -2.74 7.72 -4.37
CA VAL A 63 -2.51 6.69 -5.38
C VAL A 63 -2.47 7.28 -6.80
N ASN A 64 -3.36 8.23 -7.11
CA ASN A 64 -3.38 8.88 -8.42
C ASN A 64 -2.09 9.61 -8.77
N ARG A 65 -1.29 10.02 -7.77
CA ARG A 65 0.03 10.66 -8.00
C ARG A 65 1.06 9.69 -8.60
N LEU A 66 0.85 8.38 -8.46
CA LEU A 66 1.72 7.34 -9.00
C LEU A 66 1.46 7.03 -10.48
N LEU A 67 0.32 7.47 -11.02
CA LEU A 67 -0.13 7.21 -12.40
C LEU A 67 0.24 8.34 -13.38
N LYS A 68 1.13 9.25 -12.98
CA LYS A 68 1.59 10.38 -13.81
C LYS A 68 2.80 10.02 -14.64
#